data_AF-A0A0B8PJE0-F1
#
_entry.id   AF-A0A0B8PJE0-F1
#
_cell.length_a   1.000
_cell.length_b   1.000
_cell.length_c   1.000
_cell.angle_alpha   90.00
_cell.angle_beta   90.00
_cell.angle_gamma   90.00
#
_symmetry.space_group_name_H-M   'P 1'
#
loop_
_entity.id
_entity.type
_entity.pdbx_description
1 polymer ?
#
loop_
_entity_poly.entity_id
_entity_poly.type
_entity_poly.pdbx_seq_one_letter_code
_entity_poly.pdbx_strand_id
1 'polypeptide(L)'
;MLSISDAESKAFIEQNPAYSSYDIPANVYNNVGEVSTLSVWNVLVVNANMDEEMAFNLTKAAYENMEEVRKVVKMAEMTTPANAERLQGVPLHEGAKKYLDSVAQ
;
A
#
# COMPACT_ATOMS: atom_id res chain seq x y z
N MET A 1 20.19 1.38 12.45
CA MET A 1 19.59 1.74 11.14
C MET A 1 19.85 3.23 10.93
N LEU A 2 20.07 3.67 9.69
CA LEU A 2 20.40 5.07 9.39
C LEU A 2 19.14 5.77 8.84
N SER A 3 18.83 6.94 9.39
CA SER A 3 17.73 7.76 8.87
C SER A 3 18.15 8.49 7.61
N ILE A 4 17.20 8.70 6.71
CA ILE A 4 17.31 9.57 5.55
C ILE A 4 16.75 10.94 5.96
N SER A 5 17.44 12.03 5.64
CA SER A 5 16.93 13.36 5.98
C SER A 5 15.68 13.73 5.17
N ASP A 6 14.87 14.65 5.67
CA ASP A 6 13.69 15.14 4.94
C ASP A 6 14.05 15.76 3.59
N ALA A 7 15.18 16.47 3.53
CA ALA A 7 15.67 17.09 2.30
C ALA A 7 16.05 16.05 1.25
N GLU A 8 16.78 15.01 1.64
CA GLU A 8 17.14 13.89 0.75
C GLU A 8 15.91 13.10 0.31
N SER A 9 15.00 12.81 1.25
CA SER A 9 13.76 12.09 0.96
C SER A 9 12.89 12.84 -0.03
N LYS A 10 12.70 14.15 0.17
CA LYS A 10 11.93 15.00 -0.73
C LYS A 10 12.54 15.05 -2.14
N ALA A 11 13.85 15.30 -2.23
CA ALA A 11 14.54 15.36 -3.52
C ALA A 11 14.46 14.02 -4.28
N PHE A 12 14.46 12.90 -3.57
CA PHE A 12 14.29 11.57 -4.15
C PHE A 12 12.85 11.32 -4.63
N ILE A 13 11.85 11.64 -3.80
CA ILE A 13 10.43 11.43 -4.10
C ILE A 13 9.98 12.29 -5.30
N GLU A 14 10.48 13.52 -5.43
CA GLU A 14 10.20 14.39 -6.59
C GLU A 14 10.59 13.73 -7.93
N GLN A 15 11.63 12.88 -7.93
CA GLN A 15 12.09 12.14 -9.10
C GLN A 15 11.47 10.74 -9.20
N ASN A 16 10.91 10.22 -8.11
CA ASN A 16 10.42 8.84 -7.98
C ASN A 16 9.06 8.82 -7.25
N PRO A 17 7.96 9.18 -7.92
CA PRO A 17 6.64 9.40 -7.29
C PRO A 17 5.98 8.13 -6.72
N ALA A 18 6.54 6.95 -7.00
CA ALA A 18 6.11 5.70 -6.37
C ALA A 18 6.53 5.58 -4.89
N TYR A 19 7.49 6.40 -4.46
CA TYR A 19 8.00 6.41 -3.08
C TYR A 19 7.27 7.44 -2.21
N SER A 20 7.26 7.19 -0.91
CA SER A 20 6.72 8.09 0.12
C SER A 20 7.60 8.06 1.36
N SER A 21 7.64 9.14 2.13
CA SER A 21 8.29 9.12 3.44
C SER A 21 7.55 8.21 4.41
N TYR A 22 8.28 7.51 5.26
CA TYR A 22 7.73 6.69 6.32
C TYR A 22 8.66 6.68 7.53
N ASP A 23 8.08 6.87 8.71
CA ASP A 23 8.80 6.73 9.97
C ASP A 23 8.58 5.32 10.52
N ILE A 24 9.67 4.56 10.59
CA ILE A 24 9.67 3.28 11.28
C ILE A 24 9.66 3.58 12.79
N PRO A 25 8.63 3.16 13.54
CA PRO A 25 8.57 3.43 14.97
C PRO A 25 9.77 2.86 15.73
N ALA A 26 10.12 3.49 16.85
CA ALA A 26 11.14 2.97 17.75
C ALA A 26 10.80 1.54 18.23
N ASN A 27 11.84 0.76 18.57
CA ASN A 27 11.72 -0.61 19.10
C ASN A 27 11.14 -1.66 18.13
N VAL A 28 10.98 -1.33 16.83
CA VAL A 28 10.75 -2.37 15.80
C VAL A 28 11.98 -3.30 15.71
N TYR A 29 13.17 -2.74 15.87
CA TYR A 29 14.43 -3.48 16.02
C TYR A 29 15.06 -3.17 17.37
N ASN A 30 15.66 -4.19 18.00
CA ASN A 30 16.29 -4.05 19.31
C ASN A 30 17.34 -2.93 19.30
N ASN A 31 17.24 -2.00 20.26
CA ASN A 31 18.13 -0.87 20.44
C ASN A 31 18.17 0.10 19.23
N VAL A 32 17.08 0.16 18.46
CA VAL A 32 16.91 1.12 17.37
C VAL A 32 15.78 2.08 17.72
N GLY A 33 16.10 3.38 17.70
CA GLY A 33 15.11 4.45 17.86
C GLY A 33 14.18 4.56 16.65
N GLU A 34 13.37 5.61 16.61
CA GLU A 34 12.59 5.93 15.41
C GLU A 34 13.52 6.27 14.24
N VAL A 35 13.13 5.85 13.04
CA VAL A 35 13.94 6.04 11.82
C VAL A 35 13.06 6.53 10.68
N SER A 36 13.34 7.75 10.21
CA SER A 36 12.75 8.29 8.99
C SER A 36 13.43 7.69 7.76
N THR A 37 12.63 7.18 6.83
CA THR A 37 13.11 6.52 5.62
C THR A 37 12.11 6.67 4.47
N LEU A 38 12.46 6.08 3.32
CA LEU A 38 11.59 5.95 2.16
C LEU A 38 10.82 4.62 2.22
N SER A 39 9.60 4.64 1.71
CA SER A 39 8.70 3.50 1.60
C SER A 39 8.04 3.44 0.23
N VAL A 40 7.51 2.27 -0.13
CA VAL A 40 6.68 2.03 -1.31
C VAL A 40 5.44 1.25 -0.91
N TRP A 41 4.35 1.42 -1.66
CA TRP A 41 3.12 0.67 -1.45
C TRP A 41 3.23 -0.73 -2.06
N ASN A 42 2.88 -1.74 -1.27
CA ASN A 42 2.67 -3.09 -1.80
C ASN A 42 1.32 -3.13 -2.54
N VAL A 43 1.32 -3.72 -3.73
CA VAL A 43 0.14 -3.82 -4.58
C VAL A 43 -0.02 -5.24 -5.12
N LEU A 44 -1.27 -5.65 -5.31
CA LEU A 44 -1.63 -6.81 -6.10
C LEU A 44 -1.95 -6.34 -7.52
N VAL A 45 -1.12 -6.74 -8.49
CA VAL A 45 -1.27 -6.33 -9.89
C VAL A 45 -1.93 -7.44 -10.69
N VAL A 46 -2.82 -7.05 -11.59
CA VAL A 46 -3.47 -7.92 -12.56
C VAL A 46 -3.19 -7.44 -13.99
N ASN A 47 -3.44 -8.30 -14.98
CA ASN A 47 -3.40 -7.87 -16.36
C ASN A 47 -4.50 -6.84 -16.63
N ALA A 48 -4.21 -5.80 -17.42
CA ALA A 48 -5.18 -4.76 -17.76
C ALA A 48 -6.40 -5.27 -18.56
N ASN A 49 -6.27 -6.41 -19.23
CA ASN A 49 -7.34 -7.06 -19.98
C ASN A 49 -8.02 -8.19 -19.18
N MET A 50 -7.80 -8.25 -17.86
CA MET A 50 -8.55 -9.19 -17.02
C MET A 50 -10.04 -8.85 -17.10
N ASP A 51 -10.88 -9.89 -17.07
CA ASP A 51 -12.31 -9.68 -17.03
C ASP A 51 -12.72 -8.86 -15.78
N GLU A 52 -13.65 -7.92 -15.94
CA GLU A 52 -14.07 -7.04 -14.86
C GLU A 52 -14.71 -7.79 -13.69
N GLU A 53 -15.49 -8.84 -13.97
CA GLU A 53 -16.11 -9.67 -12.94
C GLU A 53 -15.03 -10.45 -12.17
N MET A 54 -14.03 -10.98 -12.88
CA MET A 54 -12.90 -11.62 -12.23
C MET A 54 -12.11 -10.66 -11.32
N ALA A 55 -11.80 -9.45 -11.80
CA ALA A 55 -11.10 -8.45 -11.00
C ALA A 55 -11.93 -7.99 -9.79
N PHE A 56 -13.25 -7.84 -9.95
CA PHE A 56 -14.16 -7.55 -8.85
C PHE A 56 -14.13 -8.66 -7.79
N ASN A 57 -14.30 -9.91 -8.21
CA ASN A 57 -14.33 -11.06 -7.32
C ASN A 57 -13.00 -11.29 -6.61
N LEU A 58 -11.87 -11.07 -7.29
CA LEU A 58 -10.54 -11.14 -6.68
C LEU A 58 -10.36 -10.06 -5.61
N THR A 59 -10.75 -8.83 -5.92
CA THR A 59 -10.67 -7.71 -4.97
C THR A 59 -11.56 -7.99 -3.76
N LYS A 60 -12.81 -8.41 -3.99
CA LYS A 60 -13.74 -8.80 -2.93
C LYS A 60 -13.16 -9.87 -2.02
N ALA A 61 -12.69 -10.97 -2.60
CA ALA A 61 -12.11 -12.07 -1.84
C ALA A 61 -10.90 -11.62 -1.01
N ALA A 62 -10.04 -10.77 -1.56
CA ALA A 62 -8.90 -10.24 -0.82
C ALA A 62 -9.33 -9.41 0.40
N TYR A 63 -10.24 -8.45 0.23
CA TYR A 63 -10.68 -7.57 1.32
C TYR A 63 -11.51 -8.31 2.38
N GLU A 64 -12.41 -9.22 1.99
CA GLU A 64 -13.23 -10.00 2.92
C GLU A 64 -12.41 -10.99 3.77
N ASN A 65 -11.22 -11.41 3.29
CA ASN A 65 -10.33 -12.34 3.99
C ASN A 65 -9.09 -11.67 4.59
N MET A 66 -9.02 -10.33 4.58
CA MET A 66 -7.83 -9.58 5.02
C MET A 66 -7.50 -9.80 6.50
N GLU A 67 -8.48 -10.17 7.34
CA GLU A 67 -8.25 -10.49 8.75
C GLU A 67 -7.26 -11.66 8.91
N GLU A 68 -7.36 -12.71 8.09
CA GLU A 68 -6.42 -13.84 8.15
C GLU A 68 -5.00 -13.43 7.75
N VAL A 69 -4.87 -12.55 6.76
CA VAL A 69 -3.57 -12.03 6.31
C VAL A 69 -2.91 -11.20 7.41
N ARG A 70 -3.68 -10.36 8.11
CA ARG A 70 -3.17 -9.52 9.21
C ARG A 70 -2.58 -10.30 10.38
N LYS A 71 -3.02 -11.55 10.59
CA LYS A 71 -2.45 -12.43 11.63
C LYS A 71 -0.98 -12.79 11.38
N VAL A 72 -0.55 -12.77 10.12
CA VAL A 72 0.81 -13.16 9.71
C VAL A 72 1.63 -11.94 9.26
N VAL A 73 1.00 -10.97 8.61
CA VAL A 73 1.65 -9.78 8.06
C VAL A 73 1.02 -8.53 8.66
N LYS A 74 1.62 -8.01 9.74
CA LYS A 74 1.11 -6.83 10.46
C LYS A 74 0.83 -5.62 9.55
N MET A 75 1.70 -5.39 8.56
CA MET A 75 1.54 -4.26 7.62
C MET A 75 0.27 -4.36 6.74
N ALA A 76 -0.38 -5.52 6.65
CA ALA A 76 -1.68 -5.67 5.97
C ALA A 76 -2.83 -4.91 6.68
N GLU A 77 -2.61 -4.37 7.89
CA GLU A 77 -3.51 -3.40 8.52
C GLU A 77 -3.71 -2.15 7.65
N MET A 78 -2.70 -1.77 6.85
CA MET A 78 -2.77 -0.64 5.94
C MET A 78 -3.57 -0.93 4.65
N THR A 79 -3.94 -2.20 4.39
CA THR A 79 -4.78 -2.57 3.26
C THR A 79 -6.24 -2.25 3.57
N THR A 80 -6.62 -1.01 3.30
CA THR A 80 -7.97 -0.47 3.47
C THR A 80 -8.48 0.11 2.14
N PRO A 81 -9.80 0.22 1.92
CA PRO A 81 -10.32 0.84 0.70
C PRO A 81 -9.79 2.27 0.50
N ALA A 82 -9.69 3.05 1.57
CA ALA A 82 -9.17 4.43 1.54
C ALA A 82 -7.69 4.53 1.11
N ASN A 83 -6.93 3.43 1.24
CA ASN A 83 -5.52 3.39 0.83
C ASN A 83 -5.31 2.79 -0.57
N ALA A 84 -6.35 2.30 -1.24
CA ALA A 84 -6.23 1.57 -2.50
C ALA A 84 -5.65 2.41 -3.66
N GLU A 85 -5.81 3.74 -3.61
CA GLU A 85 -5.35 4.69 -4.65
C GLU A 85 -4.02 5.38 -4.29
N ARG A 86 -3.34 4.94 -3.22
CA ARG A 86 -2.12 5.61 -2.73
C ARG A 86 -0.92 5.48 -3.66
N LEU A 87 -0.84 4.40 -4.45
CA LEU A 87 0.24 4.23 -5.41
C LEU A 87 -0.04 5.08 -6.65
N GLN A 88 0.73 6.15 -6.82
CA GLN A 88 0.60 7.03 -7.98
C GLN A 88 1.08 6.33 -9.26
N GLY A 89 0.41 6.61 -10.38
CA GLY A 89 0.83 6.16 -11.71
C GLY A 89 0.38 4.76 -12.11
N VAL A 90 -0.33 4.04 -11.23
CA VAL A 90 -0.92 2.72 -11.56
C VAL A 90 -2.44 2.81 -11.33
N PRO A 91 -3.27 2.80 -12.38
CA PRO A 91 -4.72 2.88 -12.22
C PRO A 91 -5.27 1.59 -11.62
N LEU A 92 -6.39 1.71 -10.90
CA LEU A 92 -7.18 0.56 -10.50
C LEU A 92 -7.84 -0.08 -11.72
N HIS A 93 -7.93 -1.41 -11.73
CA HIS A 93 -8.76 -2.12 -12.69
C HIS A 93 -10.24 -1.80 -12.45
N GLU A 94 -11.05 -1.66 -13.50
CA GLU A 94 -12.47 -1.25 -13.38
C GLU A 94 -13.27 -2.15 -12.42
N GLY A 95 -13.09 -3.47 -12.52
CA GLY A 95 -13.67 -4.43 -11.58
C GLY A 95 -13.25 -4.21 -10.11
N ALA A 96 -11.98 -3.90 -9.87
CA ALA A 96 -11.48 -3.60 -8.52
C ALA A 96 -12.06 -2.28 -7.99
N LYS A 97 -12.11 -1.25 -8.85
CA LYS A 97 -12.72 0.04 -8.53
C LYS A 97 -14.20 -0.13 -8.16
N LYS A 98 -14.98 -0.89 -8.95
CA LYS A 98 -16.39 -1.18 -8.65
C LYS A 98 -16.57 -1.78 -7.26
N TYR A 99 -15.72 -2.73 -6.86
CA TYR A 99 -15.77 -3.29 -5.51
C TYR A 99 -15.44 -2.24 -4.45
N LEU A 100 -14.32 -1.52 -4.61
CA LEU A 100 -13.86 -0.50 -3.65
C LEU A 100 -14.90 0.61 -3.44
N ASP A 101 -15.50 1.11 -4.53
CA ASP A 101 -16.56 2.13 -4.49
C ASP A 101 -17.83 1.60 -3.78
N SER A 102 -18.11 0.29 -3.84
CA SER A 102 -19.27 -0.32 -3.17
C SER A 102 -19.11 -0.47 -1.65
N VAL A 103 -17.88 -0.42 -1.15
CA VAL A 103 -17.55 -0.55 0.28
C VAL A 103 -16.99 0.75 0.86
N ALA A 104 -16.81 1.78 0.04
CA ALA A 104 -16.42 3.10 0.47
C ALA A 104 -17.62 3.76 1.19
N GLN A 105 -17.45 4.03 2.49
CA GLN A 105 -18.33 4.92 3.27
C GLN A 105 -17.70 6.31 3.37
#